data_AF-A0A9W4N9E5-F1
#
_entry.id   AF-A0A9W4N9E5-F1
#
_cell.length_a   1.000
_cell.length_b   1.000
_cell.length_c   1.000
_cell.angle_alpha   90.00
_cell.angle_beta   90.00
_cell.angle_gamma   90.00
#
_symmetry.space_group_name_H-M   'P 1'
#
loop_
_entity.id
_entity.type
_entity.pdbx_description
1 polymer ?
#
loop_
_entity_poly.entity_id
_entity_poly.type
_entity_poly.pdbx_seq_one_letter_code
_entity_poly.pdbx_strand_id
1 'polypeptide(L)'
;MASDPSSPGQSTPQTPTEKPSTPPVNILSSPVSRVYSIIHPALLLALGAAHFETLVAYPTKGLLNSLPWLTLTQILYVVICLPPAGSTETTAPADGKSSSRSPGPASRHGKHGKRKQHVNSWACIWSRLLPAFLALALTFALATPALAVLLVLFGAPLTTHNAETILGAAHLAVLSATALIYTHGLDRSVWNEVWGIARPADAVWGSALGTGLGAWFGAIPIPLDWDRPWQAFPITILTGAYIGYAVGSFVARTPLVFGKRIIFAAEDVEDAEKKSN
;
A
#
# COMPACT_ATOMS: atom_id res chain seq x y z
N MET A 1 -0.66 18.90 66.20
CA MET A 1 -1.44 17.65 66.29
C MET A 1 -2.69 17.84 65.46
N ALA A 2 -2.99 17.10 64.41
CA ALA A 2 -2.19 16.38 63.42
C ALA A 2 -3.08 16.42 62.16
N SER A 3 -2.46 16.67 61.03
CA SER A 3 -3.04 16.76 59.70
C SER A 3 -3.43 15.36 59.22
N ASP A 4 -4.68 15.17 58.78
CA ASP A 4 -5.06 13.96 58.05
C ASP A 4 -4.68 14.07 56.57
N PRO A 5 -4.20 13.00 55.93
CA PRO A 5 -3.53 13.08 54.64
C PRO A 5 -4.52 13.01 53.48
N SER A 6 -4.30 13.92 52.52
CA SER A 6 -4.77 13.84 51.15
C SER A 6 -4.50 12.47 50.52
N SER A 7 -5.55 11.77 50.10
CA SER A 7 -5.44 10.61 49.21
C SER A 7 -4.97 11.07 47.82
N PRO A 8 -3.91 10.47 47.26
CA PRO A 8 -3.47 10.78 45.90
C PRO A 8 -4.48 10.23 44.89
N GLY A 9 -4.93 11.10 44.00
CA GLY A 9 -5.82 10.72 42.89
C GLY A 9 -5.19 9.61 42.05
N GLN A 10 -5.94 8.51 41.91
CA GLN A 10 -5.65 7.49 40.91
C GLN A 10 -5.78 8.13 39.53
N SER A 11 -4.63 8.36 38.89
CA SER A 11 -4.57 8.63 37.46
C SER A 11 -4.82 7.32 36.74
N THR A 12 -6.06 7.10 36.32
CA THR A 12 -6.38 6.10 35.29
C THR A 12 -5.43 6.30 34.11
N PRO A 13 -4.72 5.27 33.63
CA PRO A 13 -3.96 5.37 32.39
C PRO A 13 -4.96 5.68 31.28
N GLN A 14 -4.91 6.90 30.76
CA GLN A 14 -5.64 7.23 29.55
C GLN A 14 -5.01 6.41 28.43
N THR A 15 -5.70 5.35 27.99
CA THR A 15 -5.50 4.76 26.66
C THR A 15 -5.40 5.90 25.66
N PRO A 16 -4.31 6.02 24.88
CA PRO A 16 -4.19 7.09 23.92
C PRO A 16 -5.39 7.01 22.99
N THR A 17 -6.20 8.08 22.95
CA THR A 17 -7.27 8.27 21.96
C THR A 17 -6.63 8.20 20.58
N GLU A 18 -6.64 7.01 19.99
CA GLU A 18 -6.15 6.73 18.65
C GLU A 18 -6.98 7.57 17.68
N LYS A 19 -6.31 8.43 16.90
CA LYS A 19 -6.99 9.21 15.86
C LYS A 19 -7.77 8.25 14.96
N PRO A 20 -9.00 8.59 14.54
CA PRO A 20 -9.77 7.73 13.66
C PRO A 20 -8.98 7.50 12.36
N SER A 21 -8.60 6.25 12.15
CA SER A 21 -7.80 5.79 11.01
C SER A 21 -8.44 6.13 9.67
N THR A 22 -7.62 6.49 8.69
CA THR A 22 -8.07 6.87 7.34
C THR A 22 -8.86 5.72 6.69
N PRO A 23 -10.00 6.00 6.02
CA PRO A 23 -10.79 4.98 5.32
C PRO A 23 -9.98 4.22 4.24
N PRO A 24 -10.48 3.05 3.78
CA PRO A 24 -9.88 2.33 2.66
C PRO A 24 -9.89 3.20 1.39
N VAL A 25 -8.85 3.04 0.56
CA VAL A 25 -8.75 3.75 -0.72
C VAL A 25 -9.75 3.16 -1.70
N ASN A 26 -10.68 4.00 -2.16
CA ASN A 26 -11.59 3.64 -3.24
C ASN A 26 -10.97 3.94 -4.60
N ILE A 27 -11.11 3.01 -5.54
CA ILE A 27 -10.80 3.27 -6.95
C ILE A 27 -11.78 4.33 -7.45
N LEU A 28 -11.27 5.28 -8.24
CA LEU A 28 -12.09 6.34 -8.82
C LEU A 28 -13.29 5.75 -9.59
N SER A 29 -14.43 6.43 -9.55
CA SER A 29 -15.70 5.91 -10.08
C SER A 29 -15.82 5.97 -11.61
N SER A 30 -14.81 6.49 -12.32
CA SER A 30 -14.84 6.60 -13.78
C SER A 30 -14.84 5.20 -14.43
N PRO A 31 -15.48 5.02 -15.60
CA PRO A 31 -15.47 3.71 -16.28
C PRO A 31 -14.05 3.29 -16.66
N VAL A 32 -13.21 4.25 -17.07
CA VAL A 32 -11.80 4.02 -17.43
C VAL A 32 -11.00 3.52 -16.23
N SER A 33 -11.13 4.15 -15.06
CA SER A 33 -10.43 3.71 -13.84
C SER A 33 -10.86 2.33 -13.36
N ARG A 34 -12.16 2.02 -13.44
CA ARG A 34 -12.65 0.70 -13.05
C ARG A 34 -12.12 -0.40 -13.97
N VAL A 35 -12.15 -0.19 -15.29
CA VAL A 35 -11.61 -1.15 -16.27
C VAL A 35 -10.09 -1.28 -16.12
N TYR A 36 -9.36 -0.16 -16.06
CA TYR A 36 -7.90 -0.19 -15.96
C TYR A 36 -7.43 -0.83 -14.65
N SER A 37 -8.16 -0.66 -13.53
CA SER A 37 -7.81 -1.33 -12.26
C SER A 37 -7.83 -2.86 -12.37
N ILE A 38 -8.65 -3.43 -13.27
CA ILE A 38 -8.72 -4.88 -13.51
C ILE A 38 -7.62 -5.31 -14.49
N ILE A 39 -7.39 -4.52 -15.53
CA ILE A 39 -6.38 -4.79 -16.54
C ILE A 39 -4.95 -4.65 -15.98
N HIS A 40 -4.72 -3.72 -15.06
CA HIS A 40 -3.39 -3.37 -14.59
C HIS A 40 -2.61 -4.55 -13.97
N PRO A 41 -3.16 -5.34 -13.03
CA PRO A 41 -2.50 -6.56 -12.56
C PRO A 41 -2.16 -7.55 -13.69
N ALA A 42 -3.07 -7.74 -14.65
CA ALA A 42 -2.83 -8.63 -15.79
C ALA A 42 -1.71 -8.09 -16.70
N LEU A 43 -1.65 -6.77 -16.90
CA LEU A 43 -0.58 -6.11 -17.66
C LEU A 43 0.78 -6.25 -16.97
N LEU A 44 0.84 -6.15 -15.63
CA LEU A 44 2.07 -6.40 -14.89
C LEU A 44 2.55 -7.85 -15.02
N LEU A 45 1.62 -8.82 -14.95
CA LEU A 45 1.94 -10.24 -15.17
C LEU A 45 2.42 -10.48 -16.60
N ALA A 46 1.75 -9.91 -17.60
CA ALA A 46 2.15 -10.01 -18.99
C ALA A 46 3.53 -9.39 -19.23
N LEU A 47 3.82 -8.25 -18.60
CA LEU A 47 5.14 -7.60 -18.65
C LEU A 47 6.23 -8.50 -18.05
N GLY A 48 5.97 -9.08 -16.87
CA GLY A 48 6.88 -10.01 -16.22
C GLY A 48 7.13 -11.26 -17.06
N ALA A 49 6.08 -11.85 -17.62
CA ALA A 49 6.17 -13.02 -18.49
C ALA A 49 6.94 -12.72 -19.80
N ALA A 50 6.69 -11.56 -20.43
CA ALA A 50 7.38 -11.17 -21.66
C ALA A 50 8.89 -10.96 -21.47
N HIS A 51 9.31 -10.50 -20.28
CA HIS A 51 10.72 -10.28 -19.96
C HIS A 51 11.39 -11.49 -19.30
N PHE A 52 10.64 -12.54 -18.95
CA PHE A 52 11.13 -13.68 -18.18
C PHE A 52 12.34 -14.34 -18.85
N GLU A 53 12.25 -14.69 -20.13
CA GLU A 53 13.37 -15.32 -20.86
C GLU A 53 14.62 -14.43 -20.88
N THR A 54 14.45 -13.11 -21.08
CA THR A 54 15.58 -12.16 -21.04
C THR A 54 16.16 -11.98 -19.64
N LEU A 55 15.32 -12.09 -18.61
CA LEU A 55 15.73 -12.03 -17.21
C LEU A 55 16.51 -13.29 -16.81
N VAL A 56 16.13 -14.45 -17.34
CA VAL A 56 16.85 -15.72 -17.14
C VAL A 56 18.19 -15.72 -17.88
N ALA A 57 18.23 -15.22 -19.11
CA ALA A 57 19.45 -15.18 -19.90
C ALA A 57 20.44 -14.09 -19.43
N TYR A 58 19.94 -12.90 -19.08
CA TYR A 58 20.74 -11.73 -18.72
C TYR A 58 20.11 -10.94 -17.56
N PRO A 59 20.25 -11.39 -16.29
CA PRO A 59 19.53 -10.83 -15.15
C PRO A 59 19.63 -9.31 -15.02
N THR A 60 20.84 -8.75 -14.94
CA THR A 60 21.03 -7.30 -14.81
C THR A 60 20.42 -6.50 -15.97
N LYS A 61 20.61 -6.93 -17.22
CA LYS A 61 20.09 -6.21 -18.39
C LYS A 61 18.57 -6.34 -18.49
N GLY A 62 18.03 -7.53 -18.21
CA GLY A 62 16.60 -7.80 -18.17
C GLY A 62 15.91 -6.90 -17.17
N LEU A 63 16.40 -6.84 -15.94
CA LEU A 63 15.89 -5.96 -14.89
C LEU A 63 15.97 -4.48 -15.28
N LEU A 64 17.13 -4.03 -15.76
CA LEU A 64 17.30 -2.63 -16.14
C LEU A 64 16.34 -2.22 -17.27
N ASN A 65 16.11 -3.11 -18.25
CA ASN A 65 15.24 -2.85 -19.39
C ASN A 65 13.73 -2.93 -19.02
N SER A 66 13.34 -3.79 -18.08
CA SER A 66 11.95 -3.91 -17.64
C SER A 66 11.51 -2.78 -16.71
N LEU A 67 12.45 -2.16 -15.97
CA LEU A 67 12.14 -1.14 -14.96
C LEU A 67 11.41 0.09 -15.53
N PRO A 68 11.80 0.70 -16.68
CA PRO A 68 11.03 1.79 -17.30
C PRO A 68 9.59 1.39 -17.64
N TRP A 69 9.36 0.17 -18.13
CA TRP A 69 8.02 -0.31 -18.45
C TRP A 69 7.17 -0.52 -17.21
N LEU A 70 7.77 -1.05 -16.14
CA LEU A 70 7.11 -1.20 -14.84
C LEU A 70 6.70 0.16 -14.27
N THR A 71 7.63 1.12 -14.24
CA THR A 71 7.37 2.46 -13.70
C THR A 71 6.31 3.22 -14.51
N LEU A 72 6.34 3.12 -15.84
CA LEU A 72 5.32 3.72 -16.70
C LEU A 72 3.94 3.13 -16.41
N THR A 73 3.86 1.80 -16.29
CA THR A 73 2.61 1.09 -16.02
C THR A 73 2.05 1.45 -14.63
N GLN A 74 2.93 1.63 -13.64
CA GLN A 74 2.54 2.09 -12.30
C GLN A 74 2.12 3.55 -12.27
N ILE A 75 2.83 4.47 -12.95
CA ILE A 75 2.40 5.87 -13.08
C ILE A 75 1.00 5.92 -13.69
N LEU A 76 0.77 5.16 -14.77
CA LEU A 76 -0.53 5.12 -15.44
C LEU A 76 -1.63 4.62 -14.50
N TYR A 77 -1.34 3.60 -13.70
CA TYR A 77 -2.27 3.09 -12.68
C TYR A 77 -2.62 4.14 -11.63
N VAL A 78 -1.63 4.74 -10.98
CA VAL A 78 -1.90 5.69 -9.88
C VAL A 78 -2.62 6.94 -10.38
N VAL A 79 -2.28 7.45 -11.57
CA VAL A 79 -2.90 8.65 -12.16
C VAL A 79 -4.34 8.40 -12.61
N ILE A 80 -4.62 7.24 -13.19
CA ILE A 80 -5.95 6.90 -13.70
C ILE A 80 -6.87 6.42 -12.57
N CYS A 81 -6.38 5.59 -11.65
CA CYS A 81 -7.23 4.80 -10.76
C CYS A 81 -7.32 5.33 -9.33
N LEU A 82 -6.34 6.10 -8.86
CA LEU A 82 -6.21 6.43 -7.44
C LEU A 82 -6.35 7.94 -7.20
N PRO A 83 -6.86 8.34 -6.01
CA PRO A 83 -6.81 9.73 -5.59
C PRO A 83 -5.40 10.08 -5.06
N PRO A 84 -4.81 11.23 -5.45
CA PRO A 84 -3.56 11.68 -4.87
C PRO A 84 -3.73 12.07 -3.40
N ALA A 85 -2.67 11.92 -2.61
CA ALA A 85 -2.65 12.29 -1.19
C ALA A 85 -3.12 13.75 -0.98
N GLY A 86 -4.02 13.94 -0.01
CA GLY A 86 -4.59 15.27 0.30
C GLY A 86 -5.73 15.72 -0.63
N SER A 87 -6.11 14.94 -1.65
CA SER A 87 -7.32 15.23 -2.43
C SER A 87 -8.58 14.79 -1.69
N THR A 88 -9.50 15.72 -1.47
CA THR A 88 -10.83 15.47 -0.88
C THR A 88 -11.83 15.14 -1.98
N GLU A 89 -11.63 14.04 -2.70
CA GLU A 89 -12.73 13.46 -3.50
C GLU A 89 -13.58 12.56 -2.59
N THR A 90 -14.55 13.18 -1.91
CA THR A 90 -15.61 12.49 -1.16
C THR A 90 -16.44 11.65 -2.13
N THR A 91 -16.05 10.39 -2.30
CA THR A 91 -16.91 9.37 -2.89
C THR A 91 -17.89 8.93 -1.82
N ALA A 92 -19.14 9.38 -1.93
CA ALA A 92 -20.21 9.04 -1.00
C ALA A 92 -20.43 7.51 -0.98
N PRO A 93 -20.66 6.92 0.21
CA PRO A 93 -21.12 5.53 0.28
C PRO A 93 -22.55 5.46 -0.27
N ALA A 94 -22.78 4.51 -1.18
CA ALA A 94 -24.11 4.16 -1.64
C ALA A 94 -24.89 3.48 -0.50
N ASP A 95 -26.11 3.97 -0.30
CA ASP A 95 -27.26 3.32 0.33
C ASP A 95 -27.13 2.76 1.76
N GLY A 96 -27.62 3.57 2.71
CA GLY A 96 -28.06 3.13 4.02
C GLY A 96 -29.13 4.07 4.55
N LYS A 97 -30.40 3.80 4.22
CA LYS A 97 -31.55 4.45 4.88
C LYS A 97 -31.58 4.05 6.35
N SER A 98 -31.46 5.02 7.26
CA SER A 98 -32.23 5.01 8.50
C SER A 98 -32.43 6.41 9.02
N SER A 99 -33.70 6.77 9.18
CA SER A 99 -34.22 7.99 9.75
C SER A 99 -33.86 8.18 11.22
N SER A 100 -33.57 9.41 11.62
CA SER A 100 -34.10 9.96 12.87
C SER A 100 -34.19 11.49 12.77
N ARG A 101 -35.43 11.97 12.86
CA ARG A 101 -35.85 13.37 12.83
C ARG A 101 -35.91 13.88 14.26
N SER A 102 -35.35 15.06 14.54
CA SER A 102 -35.84 15.99 15.57
C SER A 102 -35.46 17.44 15.20
N PRO A 103 -36.31 18.44 15.50
CA PRO A 103 -36.21 19.79 14.94
C PRO A 103 -35.53 20.79 15.91
N GLY A 104 -34.75 21.72 15.36
CA GLY A 104 -34.22 22.89 16.07
C GLY A 104 -33.89 24.01 15.06
N PRO A 105 -34.09 25.31 15.40
CA PRO A 105 -34.36 26.34 14.40
C PRO A 105 -33.11 27.05 13.85
N ALA A 106 -33.22 27.39 12.56
CA ALA A 106 -32.61 28.51 11.84
C ALA A 106 -31.22 29.02 12.26
N SER A 107 -30.22 28.67 11.45
CA SER A 107 -29.09 29.56 11.16
C SER A 107 -28.86 29.65 9.65
N ARG A 108 -28.56 30.86 9.21
CA ARG A 108 -28.64 31.40 7.85
C ARG A 108 -27.52 30.91 6.93
N HIS A 109 -27.88 30.79 5.66
CA HIS A 109 -27.06 31.10 4.47
C HIS A 109 -25.63 30.56 4.39
N GLY A 110 -25.48 29.52 3.58
CA GLY A 110 -24.23 29.15 2.94
C GLY A 110 -24.50 28.27 1.72
N LYS A 111 -25.07 28.83 0.64
CA LYS A 111 -25.15 28.15 -0.65
C LYS A 111 -23.72 27.94 -1.17
N HIS A 112 -23.06 26.85 -0.81
CA HIS A 112 -21.95 26.33 -1.59
C HIS A 112 -22.52 25.68 -2.84
N GLY A 113 -22.78 26.55 -3.83
CA GLY A 113 -23.00 26.11 -5.20
C GLY A 113 -21.81 25.27 -5.62
N LYS A 114 -22.09 24.03 -6.04
CA LYS A 114 -21.14 23.21 -6.79
C LYS A 114 -20.80 23.97 -8.06
N ARG A 115 -19.76 24.82 -8.00
CA ARG A 115 -19.15 25.41 -9.18
C ARG A 115 -18.53 24.24 -9.93
N LYS A 116 -19.22 23.77 -10.96
CA LYS A 116 -18.60 22.98 -12.04
C LYS A 116 -17.56 23.89 -12.67
N GLN A 117 -16.39 23.95 -12.06
CA GLN A 117 -15.26 24.69 -12.57
C GLN A 117 -14.78 23.88 -13.77
N HIS A 118 -14.98 24.44 -14.95
CA HIS A 118 -14.36 23.96 -16.19
C HIS A 118 -12.86 24.26 -16.07
N VAL A 119 -12.18 23.47 -15.24
CA VAL A 119 -10.73 23.44 -15.15
C VAL A 119 -10.28 22.81 -16.46
N ASN A 120 -9.41 23.52 -17.19
CA ASN A 120 -8.73 23.00 -18.37
C ASN A 120 -8.25 21.55 -18.13
N SER A 121 -8.63 20.63 -19.02
CA SER A 121 -8.31 19.19 -18.91
C SER A 121 -6.83 18.94 -18.60
N TRP A 122 -5.95 19.81 -19.10
CA TRP A 122 -4.51 19.76 -18.84
C TRP A 122 -4.12 20.03 -17.38
N ALA A 123 -4.68 21.05 -16.70
CA ALA A 123 -4.32 21.31 -15.30
C ALA A 123 -4.80 20.19 -14.37
N CYS A 124 -5.93 19.55 -14.70
CA CYS A 124 -6.42 18.38 -13.97
C CYS A 124 -5.43 17.20 -14.10
N ILE A 125 -4.91 16.93 -15.30
CA ILE A 125 -3.90 15.89 -15.51
C ILE A 125 -2.60 16.23 -14.76
N TRP A 126 -2.11 17.47 -14.85
CA TRP A 126 -0.91 17.91 -14.14
C TRP A 126 -1.01 17.79 -12.62
N SER A 127 -2.20 18.05 -12.06
CA SER A 127 -2.46 17.88 -10.62
C SER A 127 -2.30 16.43 -10.13
N ARG A 128 -2.40 15.45 -11.03
CA ARG A 128 -2.21 14.02 -10.74
C ARG A 128 -0.83 13.51 -11.13
N LEU A 129 -0.22 14.08 -12.17
CA LEU A 129 1.13 13.70 -12.61
C LEU A 129 2.20 14.15 -11.62
N LEU A 130 2.11 15.38 -11.10
CA LEU A 130 3.09 15.88 -10.13
C LEU A 130 3.23 14.98 -8.90
N PRO A 131 2.15 14.61 -8.19
CA PRO A 131 2.26 13.67 -7.06
C PRO A 131 2.70 12.27 -7.50
N ALA A 132 2.42 11.83 -8.74
CA ALA A 132 2.90 10.55 -9.24
C ALA A 132 4.42 10.53 -9.42
N PHE A 133 5.00 11.58 -10.02
CA PHE A 133 6.45 11.70 -10.15
C PHE A 133 7.13 11.86 -8.79
N LEU A 134 6.54 12.63 -7.87
CA LEU A 134 7.05 12.73 -6.50
C LEU A 134 7.01 11.37 -5.80
N ALA A 135 5.89 10.65 -5.87
CA ALA A 135 5.76 9.33 -5.28
C ALA A 135 6.77 8.33 -5.83
N LEU A 136 7.01 8.36 -7.14
CA LEU A 136 8.01 7.51 -7.78
C LEU A 136 9.44 7.90 -7.36
N ALA A 137 9.78 9.19 -7.34
CA ALA A 137 11.08 9.66 -6.88
C ALA A 137 11.34 9.24 -5.42
N LEU A 138 10.32 9.34 -4.56
CA LEU A 138 10.39 8.92 -3.17
C LEU A 138 10.48 7.40 -3.01
N THR A 139 9.81 6.65 -3.89
CA THR A 139 9.94 5.18 -3.99
C THR A 139 11.39 4.79 -4.28
N PHE A 140 12.02 5.44 -5.26
CA PHE A 140 13.42 5.19 -5.57
C PHE A 140 14.38 5.67 -4.48
N ALA A 141 14.12 6.83 -3.88
CA ALA A 141 15.00 7.42 -2.88
C ALA A 141 14.94 6.72 -1.51
N LEU A 142 13.77 6.21 -1.11
CA LEU A 142 13.56 5.64 0.24
C LEU A 142 13.25 4.14 0.23
N ALA A 143 12.27 3.70 -0.56
CA ALA A 143 11.83 2.31 -0.52
C ALA A 143 12.84 1.36 -1.17
N THR A 144 13.49 1.78 -2.26
CA THR A 144 14.53 0.96 -2.93
C THR A 144 15.72 0.65 -2.02
N PRO A 145 16.40 1.62 -1.36
CA PRO A 145 17.50 1.28 -0.45
C PRO A 145 17.01 0.48 0.76
N ALA A 146 15.84 0.78 1.32
CA ALA A 146 15.28 0.01 2.43
C ALA A 146 15.06 -1.46 2.05
N LEU A 147 14.49 -1.72 0.87
CA LEU A 147 14.28 -3.08 0.38
C LEU A 147 15.58 -3.75 -0.07
N ALA A 148 16.57 -3.01 -0.56
CA ALA A 148 17.89 -3.57 -0.86
C ALA A 148 18.59 -4.05 0.42
N VAL A 149 18.55 -3.25 1.49
CA VAL A 149 19.03 -3.67 2.81
C VAL A 149 18.24 -4.89 3.30
N LEU A 150 16.92 -4.90 3.14
CA LEU A 150 16.10 -6.04 3.54
C LEU A 150 16.45 -7.33 2.76
N LEU A 151 16.66 -7.25 1.44
CA LEU A 151 17.10 -8.38 0.62
C LEU A 151 18.45 -8.92 1.10
N VAL A 152 19.39 -8.04 1.40
CA VAL A 152 20.69 -8.41 1.98
C VAL A 152 20.53 -9.10 3.33
N LEU A 153 19.70 -8.56 4.22
CA LEU A 153 19.42 -9.17 5.53
C LEU A 153 18.74 -10.54 5.40
N PHE A 154 17.97 -10.77 4.35
CA PHE A 154 17.38 -12.07 4.01
C PHE A 154 18.29 -12.98 3.17
N GLY A 155 19.55 -12.61 2.96
CA GLY A 155 20.57 -13.49 2.39
C GLY A 155 21.06 -13.14 0.98
N ALA A 156 20.68 -11.99 0.41
CA ALA A 156 21.31 -11.51 -0.83
C ALA A 156 22.80 -11.19 -0.59
N PRO A 157 23.71 -11.50 -1.53
CA PRO A 157 25.14 -11.25 -1.34
C PRO A 157 25.47 -9.76 -1.17
N LEU A 158 26.33 -9.44 -0.21
CA LEU A 158 26.74 -8.05 0.09
C LEU A 158 27.74 -7.46 -0.91
N THR A 159 28.59 -8.30 -1.50
CA THR A 159 29.74 -7.88 -2.29
C THR A 159 29.65 -8.27 -3.75
N THR A 160 28.77 -9.22 -4.08
CA THR A 160 28.52 -9.70 -5.45
C THR A 160 27.05 -9.47 -5.80
N HIS A 161 26.72 -9.46 -7.10
CA HIS A 161 25.34 -9.27 -7.56
C HIS A 161 24.66 -7.99 -7.04
N ASN A 162 25.45 -6.91 -6.87
CA ASN A 162 24.96 -5.64 -6.34
C ASN A 162 23.94 -5.00 -7.30
N ALA A 163 24.15 -5.14 -8.61
CA ALA A 163 23.23 -4.61 -9.62
C ALA A 163 21.88 -5.32 -9.56
N GLU A 164 21.89 -6.66 -9.48
CA GLU A 164 20.70 -7.49 -9.31
C GLU A 164 19.95 -7.16 -8.03
N THR A 165 20.68 -6.95 -6.93
CA THR A 165 20.09 -6.61 -5.62
C THR A 165 19.39 -5.25 -5.68
N ILE A 166 20.06 -4.23 -6.20
CA ILE A 166 19.50 -2.87 -6.29
C ILE A 166 18.33 -2.84 -7.29
N LEU A 167 18.49 -3.44 -8.46
CA LEU A 167 17.43 -3.47 -9.48
C LEU A 167 16.25 -4.34 -9.03
N GLY A 168 16.49 -5.47 -8.36
CA GLY A 168 15.44 -6.29 -7.77
C GLY A 168 14.68 -5.54 -6.68
N ALA A 169 15.40 -4.87 -5.77
CA ALA A 169 14.80 -3.99 -4.76
C ALA A 169 13.98 -2.85 -5.40
N ALA A 170 14.46 -2.28 -6.51
CA ALA A 170 13.74 -1.25 -7.25
C ALA A 170 12.40 -1.76 -7.81
N HIS A 171 12.36 -2.99 -8.35
CA HIS A 171 11.10 -3.60 -8.80
C HIS A 171 10.14 -3.83 -7.64
N LEU A 172 10.62 -4.39 -6.53
CA LEU A 172 9.82 -4.58 -5.31
C LEU A 172 9.29 -3.24 -4.77
N ALA A 173 10.12 -2.20 -4.77
CA ALA A 173 9.75 -0.86 -4.32
C ALA A 173 8.65 -0.24 -5.21
N VAL A 174 8.80 -0.34 -6.53
CA VAL A 174 7.80 0.20 -7.48
C VAL A 174 6.47 -0.55 -7.38
N LEU A 175 6.50 -1.89 -7.17
CA LEU A 175 5.29 -2.68 -6.97
C LEU A 175 4.60 -2.39 -5.63
N SER A 176 5.35 -2.26 -4.53
CA SER A 176 4.77 -2.20 -3.19
C SER A 176 4.54 -0.77 -2.66
N ALA A 177 5.44 0.17 -2.94
CA ALA A 177 5.45 1.47 -2.27
C ALA A 177 4.86 2.61 -3.11
N THR A 178 4.95 2.57 -4.45
CA THR A 178 4.54 3.72 -5.28
C THR A 178 3.07 4.10 -5.10
N ALA A 179 2.17 3.12 -5.12
CA ALA A 179 0.74 3.40 -4.94
C ALA A 179 0.43 3.86 -3.50
N LEU A 180 1.08 3.30 -2.47
CA LEU A 180 0.93 3.73 -1.08
C LEU A 180 1.38 5.18 -0.87
N ILE A 181 2.55 5.53 -1.40
CA ILE A 181 3.09 6.90 -1.33
C ILE A 181 2.19 7.86 -2.10
N TYR A 182 1.67 7.46 -3.26
CA TYR A 182 0.79 8.31 -4.05
C TYR A 182 -0.52 8.66 -3.32
N THR A 183 -1.16 7.67 -2.68
CA THR A 183 -2.47 7.85 -2.03
C THR A 183 -2.39 8.42 -0.63
N HIS A 184 -1.35 8.08 0.12
CA HIS A 184 -1.23 8.41 1.54
C HIS A 184 -0.09 9.40 1.85
N GLY A 185 0.80 9.65 0.89
CA GLY A 185 1.99 10.46 1.12
C GLY A 185 2.90 9.81 2.17
N LEU A 186 3.44 10.63 3.06
CA LEU A 186 4.32 10.21 4.17
C LEU A 186 3.64 10.38 5.54
N ASP A 187 2.33 10.21 5.63
CA ASP A 187 1.64 10.28 6.91
C ASP A 187 2.08 9.14 7.83
N ARG A 188 2.76 9.50 8.93
CA ARG A 188 3.28 8.55 9.93
C ARG A 188 2.19 7.62 10.46
N SER A 189 0.97 8.12 10.67
CA SER A 189 -0.12 7.29 11.21
C SER A 189 -0.49 6.18 10.24
N VAL A 190 -0.63 6.49 8.96
CA VAL A 190 -0.92 5.52 7.91
C VAL A 190 0.22 4.52 7.74
N TRP A 191 1.47 4.98 7.75
CA TRP A 191 2.63 4.07 7.61
C TRP A 191 2.78 3.13 8.81
N ASN A 192 2.46 3.58 10.03
CA ASN A 192 2.40 2.68 11.19
C ASN A 192 1.36 1.57 10.99
N GLU A 193 0.18 1.91 10.47
CA GLU A 193 -0.86 0.90 10.15
C GLU A 193 -0.42 -0.04 9.01
N VAL A 194 0.31 0.46 8.01
CA VAL A 194 0.83 -0.35 6.89
C VAL A 194 1.80 -1.41 7.42
N TRP A 195 2.77 -1.00 8.24
CA TRP A 195 3.75 -1.90 8.86
C TRP A 195 3.13 -2.82 9.91
N GLY A 196 2.15 -2.32 10.66
CA GLY A 196 1.42 -3.06 11.67
C GLY A 196 0.31 -3.96 11.12
N ILE A 197 0.17 -4.10 9.80
CA ILE A 197 -0.88 -4.94 9.16
C ILE A 197 -2.30 -4.55 9.63
N ALA A 198 -2.48 -3.29 10.04
CA ALA A 198 -3.72 -2.77 10.64
C ALA A 198 -4.54 -1.90 9.67
N ARG A 199 -4.05 -1.70 8.44
CA ARG A 199 -4.79 -0.95 7.41
C ARG A 199 -6.10 -1.65 7.06
N PRO A 200 -7.18 -0.90 6.80
CA PRO A 200 -8.36 -1.46 6.15
C PRO A 200 -7.95 -1.98 4.77
N ALA A 201 -8.37 -3.19 4.43
CA ALA A 201 -7.97 -3.81 3.19
C ALA A 201 -8.52 -3.04 1.99
N ASP A 202 -7.61 -2.63 1.10
CA ASP A 202 -7.93 -2.00 -0.16
C ASP A 202 -6.95 -2.50 -1.24
N ALA A 203 -7.21 -2.14 -2.50
CA ALA A 203 -6.37 -2.58 -3.60
C ALA A 203 -4.91 -2.14 -3.47
N VAL A 204 -4.64 -1.01 -2.81
CA VAL A 204 -3.30 -0.42 -2.70
C VAL A 204 -2.47 -1.19 -1.68
N TRP A 205 -2.97 -1.30 -0.45
CA TRP A 205 -2.32 -2.04 0.62
C TRP A 205 -2.30 -3.55 0.34
N GLY A 206 -3.38 -4.10 -0.23
CA GLY A 206 -3.45 -5.50 -0.64
C GLY A 206 -2.41 -5.88 -1.69
N SER A 207 -2.16 -5.00 -2.67
CA SER A 207 -1.10 -5.22 -3.65
C SER A 207 0.30 -5.13 -3.04
N ALA A 208 0.51 -4.21 -2.09
CA ALA A 208 1.79 -4.08 -1.38
C ALA A 208 2.10 -5.29 -0.50
N LEU A 209 1.13 -5.73 0.31
CA LEU A 209 1.24 -6.94 1.13
C LEU A 209 1.43 -8.19 0.25
N GLY A 210 0.64 -8.28 -0.83
CA GLY A 210 0.75 -9.37 -1.80
C GLY A 210 2.14 -9.42 -2.46
N THR A 211 2.73 -8.27 -2.80
CA THR A 211 4.09 -8.18 -3.34
C THR A 211 5.11 -8.76 -2.35
N GLY A 212 5.02 -8.37 -1.07
CA GLY A 212 5.92 -8.86 -0.02
C GLY A 212 5.79 -10.36 0.23
N LEU A 213 4.55 -10.86 0.39
CA LEU A 213 4.29 -12.28 0.57
C LEU A 213 4.70 -13.09 -0.65
N GLY A 214 4.40 -12.59 -1.85
CA GLY A 214 4.79 -13.19 -3.11
C GLY A 214 6.31 -13.27 -3.27
N ALA A 215 7.04 -12.21 -2.93
CA ALA A 215 8.50 -12.19 -2.92
C ALA A 215 9.07 -13.23 -1.94
N TRP A 216 8.47 -13.35 -0.75
CA TRP A 216 8.86 -14.33 0.25
C TRP A 216 8.64 -15.77 -0.22
N PHE A 217 7.46 -16.10 -0.77
CA PHE A 217 7.21 -17.41 -1.39
C PHE A 217 8.14 -17.66 -2.59
N GLY A 218 8.44 -16.62 -3.36
CA GLY A 218 9.39 -16.67 -4.47
C GLY A 218 10.84 -16.93 -4.05
N ALA A 219 11.19 -16.76 -2.79
CA ALA A 219 12.50 -17.15 -2.26
C ALA A 219 12.61 -18.66 -1.98
N ILE A 220 11.49 -19.36 -1.76
CA ILE A 220 11.47 -20.80 -1.40
C ILE A 220 12.15 -21.69 -2.44
N PRO A 221 12.00 -21.46 -3.76
CA PRO A 221 12.73 -22.26 -4.73
C PRO A 221 14.24 -22.15 -4.59
N ILE A 222 14.81 -20.99 -4.21
CA ILE A 222 16.27 -20.74 -4.28
C ILE A 222 17.08 -21.83 -3.55
N PRO A 223 16.82 -22.19 -2.28
CA PRO A 223 17.59 -23.22 -1.57
C PRO A 223 17.37 -24.66 -2.05
N LEU A 224 16.32 -24.93 -2.85
CA LEU A 224 16.02 -26.27 -3.34
C LEU A 224 16.96 -26.71 -4.48
N ASP A 225 17.75 -25.76 -5.00
CA ASP A 225 18.79 -25.86 -6.03
C ASP A 225 18.53 -26.94 -7.10
N TRP A 226 17.48 -26.77 -7.93
CA TRP A 226 17.19 -27.67 -9.05
C TRP A 226 18.15 -27.47 -10.24
N ASP A 227 19.27 -26.77 -10.05
CA ASP A 227 20.27 -26.43 -11.07
C ASP A 227 19.65 -25.78 -12.32
N ARG A 228 18.61 -24.96 -12.14
CA ARG A 228 17.93 -24.27 -13.25
C ARG A 228 18.25 -22.79 -13.28
N PRO A 229 18.50 -22.21 -14.48
CA PRO A 229 18.87 -20.80 -14.59
C PRO A 229 17.73 -19.86 -14.14
N TRP A 230 16.47 -20.29 -14.23
CA TRP A 230 15.33 -19.51 -13.75
C TRP A 230 15.25 -19.40 -12.23
N GLN A 231 15.97 -20.25 -11.51
CA GLN A 231 16.00 -20.30 -10.04
C GLN A 231 16.98 -19.27 -9.44
N ALA A 232 17.84 -18.67 -10.26
CA ALA A 232 18.84 -17.72 -9.80
C ALA A 232 18.21 -16.49 -9.15
N PHE A 233 18.88 -15.94 -8.13
CA PHE A 233 18.53 -14.65 -7.56
C PHE A 233 18.69 -13.54 -8.61
N PRO A 234 17.73 -12.57 -8.74
CA PRO A 234 16.50 -12.36 -7.96
C PRO A 234 15.23 -12.83 -8.71
N ILE A 235 15.36 -13.75 -9.67
CA ILE A 235 14.33 -14.07 -10.68
C ILE A 235 13.05 -14.62 -10.03
N THR A 236 13.18 -15.63 -9.17
CA THR A 236 12.03 -16.29 -8.53
C THR A 236 11.33 -15.38 -7.52
N ILE A 237 12.11 -14.56 -6.80
CA ILE A 237 11.59 -13.54 -5.86
C ILE A 237 10.72 -12.55 -6.62
N LEU A 238 11.20 -12.02 -7.74
CA LEU A 238 10.42 -11.09 -8.55
C LEU A 238 9.20 -11.76 -9.17
N THR A 239 9.35 -12.97 -9.71
CA THR A 239 8.21 -13.73 -10.26
C THR A 239 7.11 -13.88 -9.22
N GLY A 240 7.47 -14.28 -8.00
CA GLY A 240 6.56 -14.35 -6.87
C GLY A 240 5.96 -12.99 -6.51
N ALA A 241 6.75 -11.91 -6.52
CA ALA A 241 6.28 -10.56 -6.24
C ALA A 241 5.24 -10.05 -7.24
N TYR A 242 5.44 -10.29 -8.54
CA TYR A 242 4.47 -9.93 -9.60
C TYR A 242 3.16 -10.70 -9.46
N ILE A 243 3.24 -12.01 -9.20
CA ILE A 243 2.07 -12.87 -8.92
C ILE A 243 1.36 -12.40 -7.66
N GLY A 244 2.11 -12.17 -6.60
CA GLY A 244 1.61 -11.72 -5.30
C GLY A 244 0.94 -10.35 -5.38
N TYR A 245 1.51 -9.39 -6.13
CA TYR A 245 0.86 -8.11 -6.41
C TYR A 245 -0.52 -8.32 -7.03
N ALA A 246 -0.61 -9.17 -8.07
CA ALA A 246 -1.85 -9.40 -8.77
C ALA A 246 -2.91 -10.06 -7.87
N VAL A 247 -2.54 -11.12 -7.17
CA VAL A 247 -3.42 -11.82 -6.22
C VAL A 247 -3.88 -10.88 -5.11
N GLY A 248 -2.94 -10.18 -4.46
CA GLY A 248 -3.25 -9.23 -3.38
C GLY A 248 -4.17 -8.10 -3.83
N SER A 249 -3.95 -7.57 -5.04
CA SER A 249 -4.82 -6.58 -5.66
C SER A 249 -6.26 -7.08 -5.82
N PHE A 250 -6.45 -8.30 -6.35
CA PHE A 250 -7.79 -8.87 -6.56
C PHE A 250 -8.47 -9.23 -5.24
N VAL A 251 -7.78 -9.92 -4.34
CA VAL A 251 -8.33 -10.35 -3.05
C VAL A 251 -8.83 -9.15 -2.24
N ALA A 252 -8.02 -8.09 -2.14
CA ALA A 252 -8.39 -6.92 -1.35
C ALA A 252 -9.54 -6.09 -1.96
N ARG A 253 -9.89 -6.31 -3.23
CA ARG A 253 -11.06 -5.69 -3.89
C ARG A 253 -12.35 -6.51 -3.73
N THR A 254 -12.27 -7.75 -3.26
CA THR A 254 -13.46 -8.57 -3.06
C THR A 254 -14.33 -7.99 -1.93
N PRO A 255 -15.67 -8.07 -2.03
CA PRO A 255 -16.56 -7.53 -0.99
C PRO A 255 -16.39 -8.23 0.37
N LEU A 256 -15.77 -9.41 0.38
CA LEU A 256 -15.49 -10.17 1.59
C LEU A 256 -14.32 -9.60 2.40
N VAL A 257 -13.39 -8.90 1.75
CA VAL A 257 -12.14 -8.42 2.37
C VAL A 257 -12.09 -6.90 2.40
N PHE A 258 -12.59 -6.23 1.37
CA PHE A 258 -12.52 -4.77 1.23
C PHE A 258 -13.05 -4.03 2.46
N GLY A 259 -12.26 -3.10 2.99
CA GLY A 259 -12.56 -2.29 4.16
C GLY A 259 -12.44 -3.00 5.50
N LYS A 260 -12.26 -4.33 5.54
CA LYS A 260 -12.03 -5.06 6.78
C LYS A 260 -10.61 -4.83 7.30
N ARG A 261 -10.47 -4.84 8.62
CA ARG A 261 -9.19 -4.65 9.32
C ARG A 261 -8.83 -5.92 10.06
N ILE A 262 -7.53 -6.16 10.19
CA ILE A 262 -7.00 -7.19 11.07
C ILE A 262 -6.78 -6.52 12.42
N ILE A 263 -7.46 -7.02 13.46
CA ILE A 263 -7.27 -6.58 14.84
C ILE A 263 -6.54 -7.71 15.52
N PHE A 264 -5.28 -7.45 15.90
CA PHE A 264 -4.55 -8.35 16.77
C PHE A 264 -5.16 -8.21 18.17
N ALA A 265 -5.81 -9.27 18.67
CA ALA A 265 -6.25 -9.29 20.05
C ALA A 265 -5.01 -9.13 20.94
N ALA A 266 -5.02 -8.14 21.83
CA ALA A 266 -4.07 -8.14 22.94
C ALA A 266 -4.41 -9.36 23.80
N GLU A 267 -3.44 -10.23 24.01
CA GLU A 267 -3.59 -11.35 24.94
C GLU A 267 -4.08 -10.81 26.29
N ASP A 268 -5.15 -11.40 26.83
CA ASP A 268 -5.79 -11.05 28.11
C ASP A 268 -4.84 -11.38 29.29
N VAL A 269 -3.69 -10.69 29.38
CA VAL A 269 -2.71 -10.87 30.48
C VAL A 269 -3.29 -10.38 31.82
N GLU A 270 -4.37 -9.59 31.82
CA GLU A 270 -5.02 -9.12 33.05
C GLU A 270 -5.90 -10.19 33.74
N ASP A 271 -6.34 -11.25 33.05
CA ASP A 271 -7.24 -12.26 33.63
C ASP A 271 -6.49 -13.37 34.39
N ALA A 272 -5.17 -13.47 34.26
CA ALA A 272 -4.33 -14.34 35.08
C ALA A 272 -3.93 -13.69 36.41
N GLU A 273 -3.75 -12.37 36.45
CA GLU A 273 -3.34 -11.65 37.67
C GLU A 273 -4.51 -11.46 38.65
N LYS A 274 -5.76 -11.38 38.15
CA LYS A 274 -6.97 -11.33 39.00
C LYS A 274 -7.42 -12.67 39.59
N LYS A 275 -6.90 -13.80 39.11
CA LYS A 275 -7.17 -15.13 39.72
C LYS A 275 -6.12 -15.56 40.74
N SER A 276 -5.08 -14.75 40.94
CA SER A 276 -3.96 -15.04 41.84
C SER A 276 -3.93 -14.18 43.11
N ASN A 277 -4.87 -13.25 43.30
CA ASN A 277 -4.97 -12.42 44.51
C ASN A 277 -6.32 -12.62 45.22
#